data_AF-A0A5E6TJ12-F1
#
_entry.id   AF-A0A5E6TJ12-F1
#
_cell.length_a   1.000
_cell.length_b   1.000
_cell.length_c   1.000
_cell.angle_alpha   90.00
_cell.angle_beta   90.00
_cell.angle_gamma   90.00
#
_symmetry.space_group_name_H-M   'P 1'
#
loop_
_entity.id
_entity.type
_entity.pdbx_description
1 polymer ?
#
loop_
_entity_poly.entity_id
_entity_poly.type
_entity_poly.pdbx_seq_one_letter_code
_entity_poly.pdbx_strand_id
1 'polypeptide(L)'
;MSETPCWRRLKRLEENGFISRYEAVLNKEALGYGIKAFVQLSVDAHTVEATRELEEKIKSHSGVFSFHNVTGDCDFIIQLICKNIDDYSFFIDKTLRDIPSIRKIKTFISLREITQNNHLNI
;
A
#
# COMPACT_ATOMS: atom_id res chain seq x y z
N MET A 1 30.53 29.27 4.90
CA MET A 1 29.45 28.83 5.81
C MET A 1 29.84 27.45 6.31
N SER A 2 30.03 27.26 7.62
CA SER A 2 30.43 25.96 8.15
C SER A 2 29.26 24.97 8.04
N GLU A 3 29.49 23.83 7.39
CA GLU A 3 28.61 22.67 7.52
C GLU A 3 28.59 22.29 9.01
N THR A 4 27.48 22.59 9.68
CA THR A 4 27.38 22.43 11.12
C THR A 4 27.45 20.95 11.53
N PRO A 5 27.89 20.63 12.75
CA PRO A 5 27.89 19.27 13.28
C PRO A 5 26.55 18.54 13.13
N CYS A 6 25.44 19.30 13.10
CA CYS A 6 24.09 18.80 12.86
C CYS A 6 23.92 18.18 11.46
N TRP A 7 24.43 18.83 10.40
CA TRP A 7 24.33 18.31 9.04
C TRP A 7 25.09 16.99 8.87
N ARG A 8 26.29 16.87 9.45
CA ARG A 8 27.06 15.60 9.45
C ARG A 8 26.33 14.48 10.18
N ARG A 9 25.59 14.79 11.25
CA ARG A 9 24.77 13.79 11.97
C ARG A 9 23.56 13.37 11.14
N LEU A 10 22.88 14.31 10.49
CA LEU A 10 21.75 14.01 9.60
C LEU A 10 22.19 13.08 8.46
N LYS A 11 23.28 13.44 7.78
CA LYS A 11 23.83 12.63 6.69
C LYS A 11 24.19 11.21 7.13
N ARG A 12 24.76 11.06 8.33
CA ARG A 12 25.02 9.73 8.92
C ARG A 12 23.74 8.94 9.19
N LEU A 13 22.64 9.59 9.59
CA LEU A 13 21.36 8.90 9.80
C LEU A 13 20.75 8.43 8.47
N GLU A 14 20.91 9.21 7.40
CA GLU A 14 20.53 8.81 6.03
C GLU A 14 21.41 7.67 5.53
N GLU A 15 22.74 7.79 5.62
CA GLU A 15 23.72 6.79 5.17
C GLU A 15 23.58 5.46 5.92
N ASN A 16 23.29 5.50 7.23
CA ASN A 16 23.08 4.29 8.04
C ASN A 16 21.66 3.71 7.90
N GLY A 17 20.80 4.31 7.08
CA GLY A 17 19.44 3.80 6.82
C GLY A 17 18.42 4.06 7.93
N PHE A 18 18.76 4.85 8.96
CA PHE A 18 17.80 5.28 9.99
C PHE A 18 16.74 6.22 9.41
N ILE A 19 17.09 7.01 8.39
CA ILE A 19 16.15 7.82 7.63
C ILE A 19 15.97 7.19 6.25
N SER A 20 14.80 6.61 5.99
CA SER A 20 14.54 5.91 4.72
C SER A 20 14.13 6.85 3.59
N ARG A 21 13.39 7.93 3.89
CA ARG A 21 12.95 8.95 2.91
C ARG A 21 12.39 10.18 3.63
N TYR A 22 12.25 11.28 2.88
CA TYR A 22 11.45 12.44 3.26
C TYR A 22 10.24 12.55 2.35
N GLU A 23 9.05 12.72 2.92
CA GLU A 23 7.80 12.79 2.15
C GLU A 23 6.88 13.89 2.66
N ALA A 24 6.17 14.53 1.74
CA ALA A 24 5.08 15.44 2.07
C ALA A 24 3.81 14.62 2.35
N VAL A 25 3.14 14.90 3.46
CA VAL A 25 1.85 14.28 3.78
C VAL A 25 0.73 15.15 3.21
N LEU A 26 -0.03 14.59 2.27
CA LEU A 26 -1.10 15.32 1.58
C LEU A 26 -2.48 15.03 2.19
N ASN A 27 -3.36 16.04 2.14
CA ASN A 27 -4.75 15.87 2.52
C ASN A 27 -5.52 15.11 1.43
N LYS A 28 -5.90 13.87 1.74
CA LYS A 28 -6.60 12.95 0.82
C LYS A 28 -8.00 13.45 0.45
N GLU A 29 -8.74 14.00 1.42
CA GLU A 29 -10.09 14.53 1.20
C GLU A 29 -10.07 15.73 0.26
N ALA A 30 -9.13 16.65 0.46
CA ALA A 30 -8.94 17.82 -0.42
C ALA A 30 -8.57 17.42 -1.86
N LEU A 31 -7.92 16.26 -2.03
CA LEU A 31 -7.57 15.68 -3.33
C LEU A 31 -8.67 14.79 -3.93
N GLY A 32 -9.80 14.64 -3.23
CA GLY A 32 -10.95 13.85 -3.70
C GLY A 32 -10.79 12.33 -3.52
N TYR A 33 -9.88 11.87 -2.67
CA TYR A 33 -9.75 10.45 -2.30
C TYR A 33 -10.74 10.10 -1.19
N GLY A 34 -11.98 9.77 -1.58
CA GLY A 34 -13.07 9.50 -0.65
C GLY A 34 -13.19 8.05 -0.17
N ILE A 35 -12.50 7.11 -0.82
CA ILE A 35 -12.61 5.68 -0.49
C ILE A 35 -11.29 5.14 0.03
N LYS A 36 -11.37 4.46 1.17
CA LYS A 36 -10.31 3.63 1.71
C LYS A 36 -10.84 2.21 1.88
N ALA A 37 -10.17 1.24 1.26
CA ALA A 37 -10.60 -0.15 1.28
C ALA A 37 -9.46 -1.07 1.71
N PHE A 38 -9.79 -2.13 2.43
CA PHE A 38 -8.91 -3.23 2.76
C PHE A 38 -9.35 -4.46 1.98
N VAL A 39 -8.47 -4.98 1.14
CA VAL A 39 -8.75 -6.13 0.28
C VAL A 39 -7.91 -7.31 0.74
N GLN A 40 -8.57 -8.36 1.20
CA GLN A 40 -7.97 -9.66 1.47
C GLN A 40 -8.02 -10.50 0.21
N LEU A 41 -6.87 -11.07 -0.17
CA LEU A 41 -6.72 -11.97 -1.30
C LEU A 41 -6.30 -13.35 -0.81
N SER A 42 -7.03 -14.37 -1.24
CA SER A 42 -6.57 -15.75 -1.19
C SER A 42 -6.16 -16.17 -2.58
N VAL A 43 -4.94 -16.69 -2.71
CA VAL A 43 -4.37 -17.11 -3.99
C VAL A 43 -4.20 -18.63 -4.02
N ASP A 44 -4.42 -19.22 -5.19
CA ASP A 44 -4.10 -20.63 -5.45
C ASP A 44 -2.87 -20.68 -6.37
N ALA A 45 -1.79 -20.05 -5.90
CA ALA A 45 -0.55 -19.96 -6.66
C ALA A 45 0.32 -21.19 -6.36
N HIS A 46 0.42 -22.10 -7.33
CA HIS A 46 1.24 -23.30 -7.21
C HIS A 46 2.72 -23.07 -7.59
N THR A 47 3.08 -21.87 -8.06
CA THR A 47 4.45 -21.54 -8.49
C THR A 47 4.89 -20.16 -7.99
N VAL A 48 6.20 -20.00 -7.83
CA VAL A 48 6.82 -18.74 -7.36
C VAL A 48 6.64 -17.63 -8.40
N GLU A 49 6.68 -17.99 -9.69
CA GLU A 49 6.53 -17.09 -10.82
C GLU A 49 5.13 -16.46 -10.85
N ALA A 50 4.08 -17.26 -10.66
CA ALA A 50 2.70 -16.77 -10.64
C ALA A 50 2.44 -15.80 -9.49
N THR A 51 3.04 -16.06 -8.31
CA THR A 51 2.98 -15.14 -7.18
C THR A 51 3.71 -13.83 -7.49
N ARG A 52 4.90 -13.90 -8.10
CA ARG A 52 5.68 -12.71 -8.45
C ARG A 52 4.97 -11.83 -9.48
N GLU A 53 4.38 -12.42 -10.52
CA GLU A 53 3.60 -11.68 -11.52
C GLU A 53 2.40 -10.98 -10.90
N LEU A 54 1.68 -11.66 -9.99
CA LEU A 54 0.59 -11.08 -9.22
C LEU A 54 1.08 -9.88 -8.40
N GLU A 55 2.21 -10.03 -7.69
CA GLU A 55 2.75 -8.97 -6.87
C GLU A 55 3.12 -7.73 -7.69
N GLU A 56 3.82 -7.90 -8.82
CA GLU A 56 4.22 -6.79 -9.69
C GLU A 56 3.01 -6.08 -10.29
N LYS A 57 2.00 -6.84 -10.76
CA LYS A 57 0.78 -6.27 -11.32
C LYS A 57 0.02 -5.43 -10.29
N ILE A 58 -0.06 -5.89 -9.05
CA ILE A 58 -0.71 -5.14 -7.95
C ILE A 58 0.12 -3.92 -7.55
N LYS A 59 1.43 -4.07 -7.35
CA LYS A 59 2.35 -2.96 -6.96
C LYS A 59 2.35 -1.81 -7.98
N SER A 60 2.11 -2.10 -9.25
CA SER A 60 2.09 -1.10 -10.32
C SER A 60 0.91 -0.11 -10.24
N HIS A 61 -0.14 -0.45 -9.49
CA HIS A 61 -1.34 0.38 -9.39
C HIS A 61 -1.17 1.52 -8.37
N SER A 62 -1.29 2.77 -8.82
CA SER A 62 -1.06 3.96 -7.99
C SER A 62 -2.00 4.10 -6.79
N GLY A 63 -3.17 3.45 -6.82
CA GLY A 63 -4.12 3.43 -5.70
C GLY A 63 -3.74 2.47 -4.56
N VAL A 64 -2.71 1.62 -4.74
CA VAL A 64 -2.22 0.71 -3.70
C VAL A 64 -1.38 1.50 -2.71
N PHE A 65 -1.93 1.72 -1.52
CA PHE A 65 -1.26 2.43 -0.43
C PHE A 65 -0.36 1.51 0.38
N SER A 66 -0.78 0.27 0.61
CA SER A 66 0.08 -0.77 1.19
C SER A 66 -0.33 -2.15 0.67
N PHE A 67 0.64 -3.06 0.62
CA PHE A 67 0.45 -4.43 0.17
C PHE A 67 1.37 -5.36 0.94
N HIS A 68 0.79 -6.36 1.59
CA HIS A 68 1.49 -7.25 2.51
C HIS A 68 1.14 -8.70 2.19
N ASN A 69 2.16 -9.55 2.14
CA ASN A 69 1.99 -10.97 2.39
C ASN A 69 1.82 -11.18 3.89
N VAL A 70 0.81 -11.95 4.31
CA VAL A 70 0.48 -12.14 5.72
C VAL A 70 0.33 -13.62 6.04
N THR A 71 0.62 -13.96 7.29
CA THR A 71 0.20 -15.23 7.86
C THR A 71 -1.24 -15.11 8.34
N GLY A 72 -2.11 -16.06 7.99
CA GLY A 72 -3.51 -16.05 8.42
C GLY A 72 -4.47 -16.72 7.42
N ASP A 73 -5.75 -16.32 7.46
CA ASP A 73 -6.83 -16.88 6.62
C ASP A 73 -6.77 -16.43 5.14
N CYS A 74 -5.86 -15.51 4.82
CA CYS A 74 -5.59 -15.03 3.48
C CYS A 74 -4.09 -14.86 3.27
N ASP A 75 -3.65 -14.94 2.02
CA ASP A 75 -2.24 -14.84 1.67
C ASP A 75 -1.77 -13.39 1.60
N PHE A 76 -2.65 -12.47 1.20
CA PHE A 76 -2.32 -11.05 1.09
C PHE A 76 -3.41 -10.10 1.59
N ILE A 77 -2.96 -8.92 2.06
CA ILE A 77 -3.81 -7.78 2.40
C ILE A 77 -3.31 -6.55 1.65
N ILE A 78 -4.23 -5.87 0.96
CA ILE A 78 -4.00 -4.59 0.28
C ILE A 78 -4.78 -3.50 0.99
N GLN A 79 -4.14 -2.38 1.30
CA GLN A 79 -4.82 -1.13 1.59
C GLN A 79 -4.90 -0.27 0.33
N LEU A 80 -6.11 0.00 -0.14
CA LEU A 80 -6.39 0.85 -1.31
C LEU A 80 -6.91 2.21 -0.88
N ILE A 81 -6.51 3.23 -1.64
CA ILE A 81 -7.07 4.57 -1.59
C ILE A 81 -7.55 4.92 -3.00
N CYS A 82 -8.86 5.14 -3.14
CA CYS A 82 -9.53 5.40 -4.41
C CYS A 82 -10.30 6.72 -4.33
N LYS A 83 -10.56 7.34 -5.48
CA LYS A 83 -11.36 8.57 -5.53
C LYS A 83 -12.83 8.32 -5.19
N ASN A 84 -13.39 7.28 -5.77
CA ASN A 84 -14.79 6.91 -5.66
C ASN A 84 -14.97 5.39 -5.83
N ILE A 85 -16.22 4.93 -5.80
CA ILE A 85 -16.55 3.50 -5.86
C ILE A 85 -16.27 2.91 -7.24
N ASP A 86 -16.36 3.72 -8.29
CA ASP A 86 -16.09 3.29 -9.66
C ASP A 86 -14.60 2.99 -9.87
N ASP A 87 -13.72 3.85 -9.33
CA ASP A 87 -12.27 3.66 -9.32
C ASP A 87 -11.88 2.38 -8.55
N TYR A 88 -12.54 2.13 -7.42
CA TYR A 88 -12.40 0.85 -6.71
C TYR A 88 -12.89 -0.35 -7.54
N SER A 89 -14.08 -0.28 -8.14
CA SER A 89 -14.63 -1.38 -8.94
C SER A 89 -13.73 -1.69 -10.14
N PHE A 90 -13.21 -0.64 -10.78
CA PHE A 90 -12.25 -0.77 -11.87
C PHE A 90 -11.00 -1.53 -11.43
N PHE A 91 -10.42 -1.20 -10.27
CA PHE A 91 -9.28 -1.94 -9.73
C PHE A 91 -9.60 -3.43 -9.50
N ILE A 92 -10.75 -3.73 -8.89
CA ILE A 92 -11.16 -5.12 -8.66
C ILE A 92 -11.34 -5.88 -9.98
N ASP A 93 -12.07 -5.31 -10.92
CA ASP A 93 -12.44 -6.00 -12.17
C ASP A 93 -11.28 -6.08 -13.17
N LYS A 94 -10.45 -5.04 -13.30
CA LYS A 94 -9.38 -4.96 -14.30
C LYS A 94 -8.03 -5.41 -13.78
N THR A 95 -7.75 -5.22 -12.50
CA THR A 95 -6.46 -5.60 -11.94
C THR A 95 -6.54 -6.96 -11.27
N LEU A 96 -7.50 -7.16 -10.35
CA LEU A 96 -7.53 -8.37 -9.53
C LEU A 96 -8.23 -9.55 -10.20
N ARG A 97 -9.44 -9.38 -10.74
CA ARG A 97 -10.19 -10.49 -11.36
C ARG A 97 -9.53 -11.02 -12.63
N ASP A 98 -8.69 -10.21 -13.28
CA ASP A 98 -7.90 -10.60 -14.44
C ASP A 98 -6.66 -11.45 -14.06
N ILE A 99 -6.41 -11.67 -12.77
CA ILE A 99 -5.29 -12.51 -12.30
C ILE A 99 -5.82 -13.92 -12.00
N PRO A 100 -5.46 -14.93 -12.81
CA PRO A 100 -6.03 -16.29 -12.68
C PRO A 100 -5.71 -16.96 -11.34
N SER A 101 -4.60 -16.59 -10.70
CA SER A 101 -4.18 -17.17 -9.42
C SER A 101 -5.00 -16.68 -8.23
N ILE A 102 -5.85 -15.65 -8.38
CA ILE A 102 -6.69 -15.14 -7.29
C ILE A 102 -7.94 -16.00 -7.18
N ARG A 103 -8.04 -16.75 -6.08
CA ARG A 103 -9.19 -17.62 -5.78
C ARG A 103 -10.33 -16.86 -5.09
N LYS A 104 -9.99 -15.94 -4.18
CA LYS A 104 -10.97 -15.25 -3.37
C LYS A 104 -10.56 -13.81 -3.11
N ILE A 105 -11.53 -12.91 -3.22
CA ILE A 105 -11.39 -11.49 -2.90
C ILE A 105 -12.43 -11.16 -1.82
N LYS A 106 -12.00 -10.58 -0.70
CA LYS A 106 -12.89 -10.04 0.32
C LYS A 106 -12.50 -8.61 0.61
N THR A 107 -13.45 -7.68 0.48
CA THR A 107 -13.18 -6.26 0.69
C THR A 107 -13.93 -5.71 1.90
N PHE A 108 -13.26 -4.83 2.64
CA PHE A 108 -13.82 -4.03 3.71
C PHE A 108 -13.60 -2.56 3.38
N ILE A 109 -14.68 -1.81 3.20
CA ILE A 109 -14.61 -0.37 2.96
C ILE A 109 -14.64 0.34 4.32
N SER A 110 -13.70 1.25 4.53
CA SER A 110 -13.67 2.09 5.73
C SER A 110 -14.82 3.10 5.67
N LEU A 111 -15.70 3.05 6.66
CA LEU A 111 -16.78 4.03 6.81
C LEU A 111 -16.28 5.31 7.48
N ARG A 112 -15.35 5.16 8.43
CA ARG A 112 -14.75 6.27 9.16
C ARG A 112 -13.38 5.86 9.66
N GLU A 113 -12.40 6.72 9.43
CA GLU A 113 -11.11 6.63 10.07
C GLU A 113 -11.15 7.17 11.50
N ILE A 114 -10.76 6.35 12.47
CA ILE A 114 -10.66 6.78 13.87
C ILE A 114 -9.29 7.41 14.15
N THR A 115 -8.23 6.74 13.71
CA THR A 115 -6.84 7.18 13.86
C THR A 115 -6.01 6.64 12.70
N GLN A 116 -5.15 7.47 12.12
CA GLN A 116 -4.09 7.04 11.19
C GLN A 116 -2.80 7.79 11.52
N ASN A 117 -1.77 7.05 11.92
CA ASN A 117 -0.42 7.57 12.09
C ASN A 117 0.46 7.04 10.97
N ASN A 118 1.19 7.93 10.31
CA ASN A 118 2.11 7.59 9.22
C ASN A 118 3.58 7.66 9.65
N HIS A 119 3.85 7.94 10.93
CA HIS A 119 5.19 7.95 11.52
C HIS A 119 5.28 6.91 12.64
N LEU A 120 6.49 6.42 12.88
CA LEU A 120 6.79 5.59 14.05
C LEU A 120 6.87 6.49 15.29
N ASN A 121 6.23 6.07 16.39
CA ASN A 121 6.36 6.72 17.68
C ASN A 121 7.67 6.24 18.33
N ILE A 122 8.78 6.94 18.06
CA ILE A 122 10.11 6.64 18.65
C ILE A 122 10.67 7.91 19.28
#